data_AF-A0ABD5XWS0-F1
#
_entry.id   AF-A0ABD5XWS0-F1
#
_cell.length_a   1.000
_cell.length_b   1.000
_cell.length_c   1.000
_cell.angle_alpha   90.00
_cell.angle_beta   90.00
_cell.angle_gamma   90.00
#
_symmetry.space_group_name_H-M   'P 1'
#
loop_
_entity.id
_entity.type
_entity.pdbx_description
1 polymer ?
#
loop_
_entity_poly.entity_id
_entity_poly.type
_entity_poly.pdbx_seq_one_letter_code
_entity_poly.pdbx_strand_id
1 'polypeptide(L)'
;MPDRRSLRARLRANAERIAVWTLVALIAVSVPLGLYLATPATGTAASVESVRTDDRVTVTHTGGVWAIEPADGPVAAGLVFYPGGRVTADAYLSSLAPVAARAGVAVYVVEMPLQFAVLDPDRADRVIDAHPGIDRWFVGGHSLGGAMACRYASADPTRIDGLVLLAAYCEADAAPTVPTLSVTGSADGVLDRDTYRARLSTLPADATVVELDGVNHSQFGAYGGQRGTIRRRCRRRRPTSDSRPSSSRGWQSGPGRTRPAPSSRRSALTRRPATRRRTARAASP
;
A
#
# COMPACT_ATOMS: atom_id res chain seq x y z
N MET A 1 -21.29 59.32 -15.28
CA MET A 1 -20.06 58.52 -15.49
C MET A 1 -19.06 58.91 -14.42
N PRO A 2 -18.56 58.01 -13.55
CA PRO A 2 -17.53 58.38 -12.58
C PRO A 2 -16.23 58.74 -13.30
N ASP A 3 -15.64 59.88 -12.93
CA ASP A 3 -14.44 60.43 -13.56
C ASP A 3 -13.25 59.47 -13.39
N ARG A 4 -12.77 58.92 -14.51
CA ARG A 4 -11.64 57.97 -14.56
C ARG A 4 -10.33 58.58 -14.03
N ARG A 5 -10.19 59.91 -13.97
CA ARG A 5 -9.02 60.58 -13.36
C ARG A 5 -9.06 60.52 -11.83
N SER A 6 -10.23 60.70 -11.22
CA SER A 6 -10.42 60.60 -9.77
C SER A 6 -10.18 59.19 -9.19
N LEU A 7 -10.49 58.15 -9.96
CA LEU A 7 -10.32 56.74 -9.58
C LEU A 7 -8.84 56.34 -9.56
N ARG A 8 -8.06 56.80 -10.56
CA ARG A 8 -6.60 56.57 -10.64
C ARG A 8 -5.83 57.31 -9.55
N ALA A 9 -6.25 58.52 -9.17
CA ALA A 9 -5.66 59.28 -8.08
C ALA A 9 -5.91 58.63 -6.70
N ARG A 10 -7.13 58.14 -6.46
CA ARG A 10 -7.50 57.40 -5.24
C ARG A 10 -6.80 56.04 -5.12
N LEU A 11 -6.60 55.34 -6.24
CA LEU A 11 -5.83 54.10 -6.28
C LEU A 11 -4.34 54.33 -5.98
N ARG A 12 -3.73 55.42 -6.47
CA ARG A 12 -2.34 55.79 -6.12
C ARG A 12 -2.18 56.21 -4.66
N ALA A 13 -3.11 57.00 -4.13
CA ALA A 13 -3.07 57.44 -2.73
C ALA A 13 -3.25 56.30 -1.72
N ASN A 14 -3.93 55.23 -2.11
CA ASN A 14 -4.12 54.02 -1.30
C ASN A 14 -3.28 52.83 -1.79
N ALA A 15 -2.37 53.01 -2.76
CA ALA A 15 -1.65 51.90 -3.39
C ALA A 15 -0.83 51.10 -2.37
N GLU A 16 -0.17 51.79 -1.44
CA GLU A 16 0.59 51.16 -0.36
C GLU A 16 -0.33 50.36 0.58
N ARG A 17 -1.49 50.92 0.95
CA ARG A 17 -2.49 50.21 1.78
C ARG A 17 -3.06 49.00 1.05
N ILE A 18 -3.38 49.14 -0.23
CA ILE A 18 -3.88 48.04 -1.07
C ILE A 18 -2.80 46.96 -1.19
N ALA A 19 -1.54 47.32 -1.41
CA ALA A 19 -0.42 46.38 -1.47
C ALA A 19 -0.23 45.64 -0.14
N VAL A 20 -0.26 46.35 0.98
CA VAL A 20 -0.17 45.76 2.33
C VAL A 20 -1.34 44.83 2.60
N TRP A 21 -2.59 45.23 2.33
CA TRP A 21 -3.75 44.35 2.54
C TRP A 21 -3.76 43.15 1.59
N THR A 22 -3.27 43.31 0.36
CA THR A 22 -3.10 42.19 -0.57
C THR A 22 -2.06 41.21 -0.04
N LEU A 23 -0.92 41.70 0.45
CA LEU A 23 0.12 40.87 1.06
C LEU A 23 -0.40 40.15 2.31
N VAL A 24 -1.11 40.86 3.20
CA VAL A 24 -1.72 40.29 4.39
C VAL A 24 -2.73 39.20 4.01
N ALA A 25 -3.58 39.43 3.01
CA ALA A 25 -4.52 38.44 2.52
C ALA A 25 -3.80 37.22 1.92
N LEU A 26 -2.72 37.42 1.15
CA LEU A 26 -1.91 36.35 0.61
C LEU A 26 -1.26 35.50 1.71
N ILE A 27 -0.71 36.13 2.75
CA ILE A 27 -0.15 35.43 3.92
C ILE A 27 -1.26 34.68 4.67
N ALA A 28 -2.41 35.32 4.89
CA ALA A 28 -3.54 34.73 5.59
C ALA A 28 -4.12 33.49 4.89
N VAL A 29 -3.97 33.37 3.57
CA VAL A 29 -4.37 32.17 2.80
C VAL A 29 -3.23 31.16 2.68
N SER A 30 -2.02 31.63 2.35
CA SER A 30 -0.87 30.76 2.09
C SER A 30 -0.36 30.04 3.34
N VAL A 31 -0.39 30.66 4.51
CA VAL A 31 0.08 30.02 5.76
C VAL A 31 -0.82 28.85 6.16
N PRO A 32 -2.16 28.99 6.26
CA PRO A 32 -3.03 27.84 6.52
C PRO A 32 -2.98 26.77 5.45
N LEU A 33 -2.90 27.16 4.16
CA LEU A 33 -2.75 26.20 3.07
C LEU A 33 -1.42 25.43 3.17
N GLY A 34 -0.32 26.13 3.46
CA GLY A 34 0.99 25.52 3.67
C GLY A 34 0.99 24.55 4.85
N LEU A 35 0.42 24.95 5.99
CA LEU A 35 0.27 24.06 7.17
C LEU A 35 -0.60 22.85 6.86
N TYR A 36 -1.69 23.04 6.11
CA TYR A 36 -2.53 21.95 5.66
C TYR A 36 -1.72 20.97 4.81
N LEU A 37 -1.03 21.43 3.77
CA LEU A 37 -0.21 20.57 2.90
C LEU A 37 0.97 19.90 3.64
N ALA A 38 1.54 20.55 4.65
CA ALA A 38 2.65 20.04 5.45
C ALA A 38 2.26 19.00 6.50
N THR A 39 0.96 18.73 6.70
CA THR A 39 0.45 17.78 7.71
C THR A 39 -0.33 16.61 7.08
N PRO A 40 0.31 15.79 6.21
CA PRO A 40 -0.33 14.60 5.68
C PRO A 40 -0.52 13.53 6.77
N ALA A 41 -1.42 12.59 6.53
CA ALA A 41 -1.49 11.37 7.31
C ALA A 41 -0.30 10.47 6.94
N THR A 42 0.42 9.99 7.94
CA THR A 42 1.64 9.21 7.72
C THR A 42 1.56 7.81 8.29
N GLY A 43 2.43 6.93 7.81
CA GLY A 43 2.63 5.63 8.42
C GLY A 43 3.08 5.78 9.87
N THR A 44 2.70 4.81 10.71
CA THR A 44 3.27 4.73 12.06
C THR A 44 4.68 4.16 11.99
N ALA A 45 5.58 4.61 12.86
CA ALA A 45 6.94 4.06 12.94
C ALA A 45 6.93 2.53 13.12
N ALA A 46 5.99 2.00 13.90
CA ALA A 46 5.81 0.57 14.09
C ALA A 46 5.41 -0.17 12.79
N SER A 47 4.59 0.44 11.94
CA SER A 47 4.23 -0.11 10.63
C SER A 47 5.44 -0.22 9.73
N VAL A 48 6.22 0.86 9.60
CA VAL A 48 7.42 0.87 8.75
C VAL A 48 8.44 -0.14 9.26
N GLU A 49 8.69 -0.15 10.57
CA GLU A 49 9.65 -1.06 11.18
C GLU A 49 9.25 -2.52 10.98
N SER A 50 7.96 -2.85 11.10
CA SER A 50 7.49 -4.22 10.92
C SER A 50 7.83 -4.82 9.54
N VAL A 51 7.92 -3.98 8.50
CA VAL A 51 8.32 -4.41 7.16
C VAL A 51 9.85 -4.48 7.03
N ARG A 52 10.57 -3.53 7.65
CA ARG A 52 12.04 -3.54 7.64
C ARG A 52 12.63 -4.77 8.34
N THR A 53 11.93 -5.30 9.33
CA THR A 53 12.33 -6.50 10.07
C THR A 53 11.74 -7.80 9.53
N ASP A 54 10.99 -7.76 8.42
CA ASP A 54 10.44 -8.97 7.79
C ASP A 54 11.46 -9.56 6.82
N ASP A 55 12.12 -10.64 7.22
CA ASP A 55 13.18 -11.30 6.44
C ASP A 55 12.71 -11.84 5.06
N ARG A 56 11.41 -11.84 4.78
CA ARG A 56 10.84 -12.29 3.49
C ARG A 56 10.86 -11.20 2.43
N VAL A 57 11.13 -9.94 2.80
CA VAL A 57 11.16 -8.80 1.88
C VAL A 57 12.36 -7.90 2.16
N THR A 58 12.77 -7.15 1.14
CA THR A 58 13.71 -6.05 1.27
C THR A 58 12.96 -4.73 1.07
N VAL A 59 13.33 -3.70 1.84
CA VAL A 59 12.71 -2.37 1.74
C VAL A 59 13.78 -1.34 1.45
N THR A 60 13.63 -0.62 0.34
CA THR A 60 14.48 0.52 -0.01
C THR A 60 13.65 1.77 -0.26
N HIS A 61 14.29 2.93 -0.13
CA HIS A 61 13.66 4.22 -0.42
C HIS A 61 14.63 5.09 -1.20
N THR A 62 14.35 5.27 -2.49
CA THR A 62 15.21 6.02 -3.42
C THR A 62 14.34 6.77 -4.42
N GLY A 63 14.68 8.02 -4.75
CA GLY A 63 13.98 8.78 -5.79
C GLY A 63 12.50 9.07 -5.51
N GLY A 64 12.09 9.11 -4.23
CA GLY A 64 10.69 9.27 -3.83
C GLY A 64 9.84 8.05 -4.16
N VAL A 65 10.43 6.85 -4.09
CA VAL A 65 9.72 5.57 -4.26
C VAL A 65 10.18 4.62 -3.18
N TRP A 66 9.23 4.10 -2.42
CA TRP A 66 9.46 2.99 -1.51
C TRP A 66 9.28 1.68 -2.26
N ALA A 67 10.35 0.91 -2.39
CA ALA A 67 10.32 -0.42 -2.99
C ALA A 67 10.24 -1.47 -1.88
N ILE A 68 9.29 -2.40 -2.01
CA ILE A 68 9.17 -3.61 -1.20
C ILE A 68 9.31 -4.78 -2.15
N GLU A 69 10.44 -5.46 -2.10
CA GLU A 69 10.76 -6.53 -3.03
C GLU A 69 10.84 -7.86 -2.27
N PRO A 70 10.46 -8.99 -2.88
CA PRO A 70 10.73 -10.31 -2.31
C PRO A 70 12.22 -10.47 -2.00
N ALA A 71 12.57 -11.00 -0.82
CA ALA A 71 13.97 -11.20 -0.45
C ALA A 71 14.65 -12.31 -1.26
N ASP A 72 13.86 -13.30 -1.71
CA ASP A 72 14.32 -14.45 -2.45
C ASP A 72 13.55 -14.62 -3.76
N GLY A 73 14.26 -15.08 -4.80
CA GLY A 73 13.68 -15.45 -6.09
C GLY A 73 13.64 -14.30 -7.12
N PRO A 74 13.38 -14.64 -8.40
CA PRO A 74 13.24 -13.63 -9.44
C PRO A 74 11.94 -12.85 -9.29
N VAL A 75 12.00 -11.54 -9.54
CA VAL A 75 10.83 -10.66 -9.60
C VAL A 75 10.33 -10.59 -11.04
N ALA A 76 9.30 -11.37 -11.37
CA ALA A 76 8.70 -11.38 -12.71
C ALA A 76 7.56 -10.36 -12.86
N ALA A 77 7.05 -9.82 -11.75
CA ALA A 77 5.93 -8.88 -11.74
C ALA A 77 6.14 -7.73 -10.76
N GLY A 78 5.66 -6.54 -11.15
CA GLY A 78 5.73 -5.31 -10.36
C GLY A 78 4.35 -4.69 -10.18
N LEU A 79 4.12 -4.06 -9.03
CA LEU A 79 2.95 -3.24 -8.73
C LEU A 79 3.40 -1.82 -8.39
N VAL A 80 3.04 -0.85 -9.22
CA VAL A 80 3.16 0.56 -8.85
C VAL A 80 1.91 0.99 -8.08
N PHE A 81 2.08 1.49 -6.86
CA PHE A 81 0.97 1.84 -5.98
C PHE A 81 0.90 3.33 -5.68
N TYR A 82 -0.26 3.93 -5.91
CA TYR A 82 -0.53 5.35 -5.75
C TYR A 82 -1.20 5.62 -4.39
N PRO A 83 -0.56 6.37 -3.49
CA PRO A 83 -1.12 6.74 -2.20
C PRO A 83 -2.44 7.52 -2.30
N GLY A 84 -3.24 7.44 -1.23
CA GLY A 84 -4.41 8.29 -1.08
C GLY A 84 -4.05 9.78 -0.94
N GLY A 85 -5.01 10.65 -1.24
CA GLY A 85 -4.82 12.09 -1.11
C GLY A 85 -4.46 12.49 0.32
N ARG A 86 -3.38 13.25 0.49
CA ARG A 86 -2.82 13.65 1.79
C ARG A 86 -2.33 12.48 2.65
N VAL A 87 -1.92 11.37 2.02
CA VAL A 87 -1.31 10.23 2.70
C VAL A 87 0.09 10.03 2.13
N THR A 88 1.09 9.88 2.99
CA THR A 88 2.46 9.60 2.55
C THR A 88 2.65 8.13 2.14
N ALA A 89 3.61 7.86 1.27
CA ALA A 89 3.86 6.53 0.72
C ALA A 89 4.18 5.47 1.80
N ASP A 90 4.93 5.84 2.83
CA ASP A 90 5.30 4.96 3.95
C ASP A 90 4.09 4.39 4.71
N ALA A 91 2.92 5.04 4.61
CA ALA A 91 1.69 4.58 5.21
C ALA A 91 1.19 3.25 4.64
N TYR A 92 1.61 2.87 3.43
CA TYR A 92 1.13 1.66 2.74
C TYR A 92 2.09 0.47 2.87
N LEU A 93 3.25 0.64 3.51
CA LEU A 93 4.27 -0.41 3.48
C LEU A 93 3.78 -1.70 4.14
N SER A 94 3.24 -1.63 5.36
CA SER A 94 2.82 -2.85 6.08
C SER A 94 1.59 -3.51 5.48
N SER A 95 0.69 -2.74 4.85
CA SER A 95 -0.49 -3.29 4.18
C SER A 95 -0.15 -3.97 2.86
N LEU A 96 0.89 -3.50 2.15
CA LEU A 96 1.30 -4.04 0.86
C LEU A 96 2.45 -5.04 0.93
N ALA A 97 3.24 -5.07 2.01
CA ALA A 97 4.31 -6.04 2.19
C ALA A 97 3.89 -7.51 1.99
N PRO A 98 2.68 -7.95 2.40
CA PRO A 98 2.22 -9.31 2.11
C PRO A 98 2.09 -9.64 0.62
N VAL A 99 1.93 -8.63 -0.25
CA VAL A 99 1.90 -8.82 -1.72
C VAL A 99 3.27 -9.28 -2.20
N ALA A 100 4.34 -8.57 -1.82
CA ALA A 100 5.70 -9.00 -2.10
C ALA A 100 6.03 -10.35 -1.44
N ALA A 101 5.77 -10.47 -0.14
CA ALA A 101 6.19 -11.63 0.63
C ALA A 101 5.46 -12.94 0.31
N ARG A 102 4.26 -12.89 -0.31
CA ARG A 102 3.44 -14.09 -0.58
C ARG A 102 3.18 -14.32 -2.06
N ALA A 103 3.08 -13.26 -2.86
CA ALA A 103 2.82 -13.36 -4.29
C ALA A 103 4.07 -13.19 -5.14
N GLY A 104 5.22 -12.81 -4.55
CA GLY A 104 6.47 -12.61 -5.30
C GLY A 104 6.44 -11.39 -6.22
N VAL A 105 5.56 -10.43 -5.95
CA VAL A 105 5.40 -9.20 -6.75
C VAL A 105 6.15 -8.06 -6.09
N ALA A 106 7.08 -7.41 -6.78
CA ALA A 106 7.73 -6.21 -6.26
C ALA A 106 6.70 -5.06 -6.18
N VAL A 107 6.65 -4.37 -5.05
CA VAL A 107 5.70 -3.26 -4.83
C VAL A 107 6.47 -1.95 -4.74
N TYR A 108 6.10 -0.99 -5.59
CA TYR A 108 6.68 0.35 -5.64
C TYR A 108 5.63 1.37 -5.23
N VAL A 109 5.69 1.84 -3.98
CA VAL A 109 4.80 2.89 -3.48
C VAL A 109 5.42 4.25 -3.80
N VAL A 110 4.78 4.99 -4.70
CA VAL A 110 5.34 6.26 -5.20
C VAL A 110 4.95 7.44 -4.33
N GLU A 111 5.88 8.33 -4.05
CA GLU A 111 5.58 9.63 -3.46
C GLU A 111 5.00 10.56 -4.53
N MET A 112 3.90 11.23 -4.20
CA MET A 112 3.20 12.15 -5.11
C MET A 112 3.48 13.59 -4.72
N PRO A 113 3.57 14.54 -5.69
CA PRO A 113 3.73 15.95 -5.36
C PRO A 113 2.61 16.41 -4.42
N LEU A 114 2.99 17.06 -3.31
CA LEU A 114 2.04 17.53 -2.28
C LEU A 114 1.10 16.44 -1.73
N GLN A 115 1.42 15.16 -1.95
CA GLN A 115 0.62 13.99 -1.58
C GLN A 115 -0.70 13.87 -2.34
N PHE A 116 -0.71 14.33 -3.60
CA PHE A 116 -1.87 14.25 -4.48
C PHE A 116 -1.48 13.63 -5.83
N ALA A 117 -2.02 12.44 -6.10
CA ALA A 117 -1.76 11.72 -7.35
C ALA A 117 -2.20 12.48 -8.61
N VAL A 118 -3.17 13.40 -8.50
CA VAL A 118 -3.63 14.23 -9.63
C VAL A 118 -2.53 15.13 -10.21
N LEU A 119 -1.45 15.37 -9.47
CA LEU A 119 -0.33 16.22 -9.89
C LEU A 119 0.77 15.47 -10.65
N ASP A 120 0.75 14.14 -10.66
CA ASP A 120 1.70 13.29 -11.38
C ASP A 120 1.02 11.95 -11.74
N PRO A 121 -0.07 11.95 -12.54
CA PRO A 121 -0.85 10.75 -12.84
C PRO A 121 -0.06 9.69 -13.62
N ASP A 122 1.02 10.09 -14.30
CA ASP A 122 1.89 9.23 -15.10
C ASP A 122 3.15 8.79 -14.32
N ARG A 123 3.15 8.94 -12.99
CA ARG A 123 4.31 8.60 -12.12
C ARG A 123 4.76 7.14 -12.29
N ALA A 124 3.85 6.26 -12.70
CA ALA A 124 4.14 4.84 -12.93
C ALA A 124 5.15 4.62 -14.06
N ASP A 125 5.15 5.43 -15.11
CA ASP A 125 6.08 5.27 -16.23
C ASP A 125 7.53 5.28 -15.77
N ARG A 126 7.89 6.23 -14.89
CA ARG A 126 9.26 6.34 -14.37
C ARG A 126 9.70 5.11 -13.58
N VAL A 127 8.77 4.43 -12.91
CA VAL A 127 9.06 3.20 -12.18
C VAL A 127 9.19 2.03 -13.14
N ILE A 128 8.25 1.88 -14.08
CA ILE A 128 8.24 0.82 -15.08
C ILE A 128 9.51 0.87 -15.93
N ASP A 129 9.83 2.04 -16.48
CA ASP A 129 11.00 2.25 -17.35
C ASP A 129 12.33 2.02 -16.60
N ALA A 130 12.37 2.22 -15.28
CA ALA A 130 13.55 2.00 -14.45
C ALA A 130 13.80 0.51 -14.12
N HIS A 131 12.84 -0.38 -14.38
CA HIS A 131 12.92 -1.80 -14.05
C HIS A 131 12.64 -2.69 -15.28
N PRO A 132 13.50 -2.64 -16.32
CA PRO A 132 13.29 -3.39 -17.56
C PRO A 132 13.35 -4.92 -17.42
N GLY A 133 13.75 -5.43 -16.24
CA GLY A 133 13.77 -6.86 -15.93
C GLY A 133 12.45 -7.42 -15.40
N ILE A 134 11.41 -6.59 -15.24
CA ILE A 134 10.07 -7.01 -14.81
C ILE A 134 9.17 -7.13 -16.05
N ASP A 135 8.63 -8.32 -16.27
CA ASP A 135 7.85 -8.65 -17.47
C ASP A 135 6.37 -8.24 -17.38
N ARG A 136 5.83 -8.16 -16.15
CA ARG A 136 4.40 -7.93 -15.89
C ARG A 136 4.20 -6.76 -14.95
N TRP A 137 3.32 -5.84 -15.32
CA TRP A 137 3.08 -4.62 -14.54
C TRP A 137 1.64 -4.44 -14.15
N PHE A 138 1.44 -4.11 -12.88
CA PHE A 138 0.16 -3.71 -12.34
C PHE A 138 0.27 -2.27 -11.85
N VAL A 139 -0.82 -1.53 -12.00
CA VAL A 139 -0.97 -0.25 -11.32
C VAL A 139 -2.10 -0.37 -10.31
N GLY A 140 -1.97 0.30 -9.19
CA GLY A 140 -3.04 0.36 -8.22
C GLY A 140 -2.97 1.60 -7.38
N GLY A 141 -3.99 1.81 -6.58
CA GLY A 141 -3.99 2.92 -5.65
C GLY A 141 -5.14 2.90 -4.67
N HIS A 142 -5.02 3.77 -3.68
CA HIS A 142 -6.03 3.96 -2.65
C HIS A 142 -6.78 5.27 -2.84
N SER A 143 -8.11 5.27 -2.72
CA SER A 143 -8.92 6.49 -2.73
C SER A 143 -8.61 7.36 -3.97
N LEU A 144 -8.23 8.63 -3.79
CA LEU A 144 -7.77 9.52 -4.89
C LEU A 144 -6.64 8.90 -5.74
N GLY A 145 -5.69 8.21 -5.11
CA GLY A 145 -4.62 7.50 -5.82
C GLY A 145 -5.15 6.38 -6.70
N GLY A 146 -6.19 5.67 -6.24
CA GLY A 146 -6.87 4.63 -7.03
C GLY A 146 -7.62 5.20 -8.23
N ALA A 147 -8.27 6.36 -8.09
CA ALA A 147 -8.88 7.05 -9.22
C ALA A 147 -7.84 7.42 -10.29
N MET A 148 -6.66 7.91 -9.88
CA MET A 148 -5.58 8.25 -10.82
C MET A 148 -4.92 7.01 -11.43
N ALA A 149 -4.74 5.94 -10.66
CA ALA A 149 -4.30 4.66 -11.18
C ALA A 149 -5.27 4.12 -12.26
N CYS A 150 -6.58 4.29 -12.05
CA CYS A 150 -7.56 3.93 -13.08
C CYS A 150 -7.44 4.79 -14.34
N ARG A 151 -7.23 6.10 -14.19
CA ARG A 151 -7.00 6.99 -15.34
C ARG A 151 -5.75 6.60 -16.12
N TYR A 152 -4.65 6.31 -15.43
CA TYR A 152 -3.43 5.80 -16.04
C TYR A 152 -3.70 4.50 -16.82
N ALA A 153 -4.35 3.52 -16.17
CA ALA A 153 -4.74 2.25 -16.79
C ALA A 153 -5.68 2.40 -18.01
N SER A 154 -6.51 3.44 -18.03
CA SER A 154 -7.44 3.71 -19.13
C SER A 154 -6.76 4.42 -20.29
N ALA A 155 -5.72 5.21 -20.02
CA ALA A 155 -5.02 6.00 -21.03
C ALA A 155 -4.09 5.14 -21.90
N ASP A 156 -3.37 4.20 -21.29
CA ASP A 156 -2.51 3.25 -22.00
C ASP A 156 -2.65 1.83 -21.43
N PRO A 157 -3.68 1.07 -21.86
CA PRO A 157 -3.89 -0.29 -21.37
C PRO A 157 -2.82 -1.28 -21.83
N THR A 158 -1.91 -0.90 -22.73
CA THR A 158 -0.86 -1.80 -23.24
C THR A 158 0.38 -1.83 -22.36
N ARG A 159 0.54 -0.83 -21.48
CA ARG A 159 1.67 -0.74 -20.53
C ARG A 159 1.49 -1.53 -19.25
N ILE A 160 0.28 -2.00 -18.97
CA ILE A 160 -0.04 -2.73 -17.75
C ILE A 160 -0.89 -3.97 -18.03
N ASP A 161 -0.77 -4.95 -17.16
CA ASP A 161 -1.49 -6.22 -17.20
C ASP A 161 -2.71 -6.25 -16.26
N GLY A 162 -2.87 -5.24 -15.40
CA GLY A 162 -4.02 -5.14 -14.53
C GLY A 162 -4.04 -3.93 -13.59
N LEU A 163 -5.23 -3.70 -13.03
CA LEU A 163 -5.55 -2.57 -12.16
C LEU A 163 -6.01 -3.04 -10.78
N VAL A 164 -5.50 -2.42 -9.71
CA VAL A 164 -5.94 -2.69 -8.32
C VAL A 164 -6.50 -1.42 -7.67
N LEU A 165 -7.79 -1.41 -7.37
CA LEU A 165 -8.49 -0.30 -6.72
C LEU A 165 -8.77 -0.63 -5.25
N LEU A 166 -8.18 0.13 -4.34
CA LEU A 166 -8.44 0.03 -2.90
C LEU A 166 -9.29 1.21 -2.44
N ALA A 167 -10.52 0.96 -1.99
CA ALA A 167 -11.49 1.99 -1.59
C ALA A 167 -11.59 3.15 -2.61
N ALA A 168 -11.66 2.80 -3.89
CA ALA A 168 -11.68 3.73 -5.00
C ALA A 168 -12.63 3.26 -6.11
N TYR A 169 -13.01 4.18 -6.97
CA TYR A 169 -13.72 3.93 -8.23
C TYR A 169 -13.05 4.74 -9.35
N CYS A 170 -13.28 4.31 -10.59
CA CYS A 170 -12.88 5.06 -11.77
C CYS A 170 -13.80 6.26 -12.01
N GLU A 171 -13.25 7.35 -12.55
CA GLU A 171 -14.04 8.48 -13.05
C GLU A 171 -14.88 8.06 -14.28
N ALA A 172 -15.88 8.86 -14.65
CA ALA A 172 -16.85 8.49 -15.68
C ALA A 172 -16.21 8.18 -17.05
N ASP A 173 -15.14 8.89 -17.35
CA ASP A 173 -14.36 8.87 -18.58
C ASP A 173 -13.13 7.96 -18.49
N ALA A 174 -12.90 7.32 -17.35
CA ALA A 174 -11.85 6.33 -17.14
C ALA A 174 -12.45 4.91 -17.19
N ALA A 175 -12.38 4.28 -18.36
CA ALA A 175 -12.86 2.93 -18.60
C ALA A 175 -11.69 1.99 -18.92
N PRO A 176 -11.03 1.40 -17.91
CA PRO A 176 -9.91 0.51 -18.13
C PRO A 176 -10.39 -0.78 -18.79
N THR A 177 -9.59 -1.35 -19.69
CA THR A 177 -9.89 -2.61 -20.37
C THR A 177 -9.07 -3.79 -19.85
N VAL A 178 -8.16 -3.53 -18.90
CA VAL A 178 -7.29 -4.54 -18.28
C VAL A 178 -7.99 -5.23 -17.09
N PRO A 179 -7.64 -6.49 -16.77
CA PRO A 179 -8.14 -7.18 -15.59
C PRO A 179 -8.08 -6.30 -14.33
N THR A 180 -9.23 -6.14 -13.67
CA THR A 180 -9.36 -5.19 -12.56
C THR A 180 -9.81 -5.87 -11.28
N LEU A 181 -9.12 -5.59 -10.18
CA LEU A 181 -9.53 -5.94 -8.82
C LEU A 181 -10.03 -4.67 -8.10
N SER A 182 -11.28 -4.67 -7.66
CA SER A 182 -11.85 -3.62 -6.81
C SER A 182 -12.07 -4.15 -5.40
N VAL A 183 -11.43 -3.54 -4.41
CA VAL A 183 -11.55 -3.92 -3.00
C VAL A 183 -12.09 -2.75 -2.20
N THR A 184 -13.18 -2.97 -1.47
CA THR A 184 -13.76 -1.99 -0.53
C THR A 184 -13.83 -2.60 0.86
N GLY A 185 -14.09 -1.80 1.89
CA GLY A 185 -14.29 -2.29 3.26
C GLY A 185 -15.68 -1.93 3.77
N SER A 186 -16.42 -2.83 4.41
CA SER A 186 -17.83 -2.60 4.79
C SER A 186 -18.02 -1.47 5.81
N ALA A 187 -16.96 -1.08 6.53
CA ALA A 187 -16.95 0.03 7.49
C ALA A 187 -16.29 1.31 6.93
N ASP A 188 -16.07 1.39 5.61
CA ASP A 188 -15.60 2.59 4.94
C ASP A 188 -16.71 3.64 4.86
N GLY A 189 -16.53 4.72 5.65
CA GLY A 189 -17.40 5.90 5.68
C GLY A 189 -16.85 7.12 4.93
N VAL A 190 -15.79 6.95 4.14
CA VAL A 190 -15.21 8.00 3.28
C VAL A 190 -15.58 7.76 1.82
N LEU A 191 -15.59 6.49 1.38
CA LEU A 191 -16.01 6.13 0.03
C LEU A 191 -17.50 6.45 -0.20
N ASP A 192 -17.80 7.26 -1.21
CA ASP A 192 -19.17 7.47 -1.69
C ASP A 192 -19.69 6.16 -2.32
N ARG A 193 -20.60 5.50 -1.60
CA ARG A 193 -21.13 4.18 -2.00
C ARG A 193 -22.08 4.24 -3.17
N ASP A 194 -22.81 5.34 -3.34
CA ASP A 194 -23.76 5.47 -4.44
C ASP A 194 -22.99 5.73 -5.73
N THR A 195 -22.00 6.63 -5.68
CA THR A 195 -21.08 6.82 -6.80
C THR A 195 -20.30 5.54 -7.10
N TYR A 196 -19.74 4.86 -6.09
CA TYR A 196 -19.03 3.59 -6.29
C TYR A 196 -19.89 2.55 -7.04
N ARG A 197 -21.13 2.32 -6.60
CA ARG A 197 -22.05 1.37 -7.27
C ARG A 197 -22.36 1.80 -8.70
N ALA A 198 -22.59 3.09 -8.93
CA ALA A 198 -22.82 3.62 -10.27
C ALA A 198 -21.59 3.49 -11.19
N ARG A 199 -20.38 3.45 -10.63
CA ARG A 199 -19.13 3.29 -11.39
C ARG A 199 -18.70 1.85 -11.60
N LEU A 200 -19.32 0.86 -10.97
CA LEU A 200 -19.01 -0.55 -11.25
C LEU A 200 -19.22 -0.89 -12.73
N SER A 201 -20.13 -0.22 -13.43
CA SER A 201 -20.36 -0.42 -14.86
C SER A 201 -19.25 0.13 -15.76
N THR A 202 -18.30 0.92 -15.24
CA THR A 202 -17.13 1.38 -16.01
C THR A 202 -15.98 0.38 -15.99
N LEU A 203 -16.05 -0.64 -15.12
CA LEU A 203 -15.04 -1.69 -15.04
C LEU A 203 -15.29 -2.78 -16.10
N PRO A 204 -14.26 -3.55 -16.48
CA PRO A 204 -14.42 -4.74 -17.30
C PRO A 204 -15.45 -5.72 -16.72
N ALA A 205 -16.14 -6.44 -17.59
CA ALA A 205 -17.18 -7.40 -17.18
C ALA A 205 -16.65 -8.54 -16.30
N ASP A 206 -15.37 -8.86 -16.40
CA ASP A 206 -14.66 -9.86 -15.61
C ASP A 206 -13.91 -9.26 -14.39
N ALA A 207 -14.18 -8.00 -14.04
CA ALA A 207 -13.60 -7.38 -12.86
C ALA A 207 -13.98 -8.16 -11.59
N THR A 208 -12.98 -8.40 -10.74
CA THR A 208 -13.17 -9.03 -9.43
C THR A 208 -13.49 -7.96 -8.41
N VAL A 209 -14.67 -8.05 -7.78
CA VAL A 209 -15.13 -7.09 -6.76
C VAL A 209 -15.20 -7.78 -5.40
N VAL A 210 -14.52 -7.22 -4.40
CA VAL A 210 -14.42 -7.77 -3.05
C VAL A 210 -14.77 -6.69 -2.02
N GLU A 211 -15.60 -7.03 -1.03
CA GLU A 211 -15.81 -6.20 0.15
C GLU A 211 -15.25 -6.91 1.39
N LEU A 212 -14.39 -6.22 2.14
CA LEU A 212 -13.76 -6.70 3.36
C LEU A 212 -14.60 -6.32 4.58
N ASP A 213 -15.00 -7.31 5.37
CA ASP A 213 -15.83 -7.06 6.55
C ASP A 213 -15.08 -6.27 7.64
N GLY A 214 -15.71 -5.20 8.14
CA GLY A 214 -15.23 -4.38 9.26
C GLY A 214 -14.04 -3.47 8.95
N VAL A 215 -13.55 -3.46 7.71
CA VAL A 215 -12.43 -2.61 7.27
C VAL A 215 -12.95 -1.21 6.93
N ASN A 216 -12.28 -0.19 7.45
CA ASN A 216 -12.53 1.21 7.12
C ASN A 216 -11.51 1.77 6.12
N HIS A 217 -11.74 2.99 5.63
CA HIS A 217 -10.91 3.64 4.60
C HIS A 217 -9.42 3.66 4.94
N SER A 218 -9.05 4.10 6.15
CA SER A 218 -7.64 4.21 6.54
C SER A 218 -6.93 2.88 6.71
N GLN A 219 -7.66 1.77 6.90
CA GLN A 219 -7.08 0.45 7.14
C GLN A 219 -6.55 -0.24 5.87
N PHE A 220 -6.78 0.35 4.68
CA PHE A 220 -6.03 -0.01 3.47
C PHE A 220 -4.56 0.44 3.54
N GLY A 221 -4.25 1.42 4.40
CA GLY A 221 -2.91 1.70 4.87
C GLY A 221 -2.80 1.51 6.39
N ALA A 222 -1.70 1.97 6.95
CA ALA A 222 -1.38 1.93 8.37
C ALA A 222 -1.19 3.35 8.94
N TYR A 223 -2.15 4.23 8.64
CA TYR A 223 -2.19 5.61 9.09
C TYR A 223 -3.45 5.91 9.92
N GLY A 224 -3.42 6.99 10.70
CA GLY A 224 -4.53 7.43 11.52
C GLY A 224 -4.87 8.91 11.29
N GLY A 225 -6.01 9.35 11.82
CA GLY A 225 -6.35 10.78 11.85
C GLY A 225 -7.09 11.33 10.63
N GLN A 226 -7.43 10.49 9.64
CA GLN A 226 -8.31 10.91 8.54
C GLN A 226 -9.76 11.05 9.05
N ARG A 227 -10.37 12.23 8.84
CA ARG A 227 -11.77 12.49 9.21
C ARG A 227 -12.70 11.47 8.54
N GLY A 228 -13.68 10.94 9.28
CA GLY A 228 -14.59 9.89 8.81
C GLY A 228 -14.13 8.46 9.13
N THR A 229 -12.94 8.26 9.70
CA THR A 229 -12.46 6.95 10.14
C THR A 229 -12.83 6.69 11.61
N ILE A 230 -13.71 5.71 11.86
CA ILE A 230 -14.00 5.29 13.24
C ILE A 230 -12.88 4.36 13.70
N ARG A 231 -12.07 4.81 14.67
CA ARG A 231 -11.15 3.93 15.40
C ARG A 231 -11.98 2.92 16.21
N ARG A 232 -12.13 1.69 15.73
CA ARG A 232 -12.54 0.58 16.60
C ARG A 232 -11.30 -0.04 17.22
N ARG A 233 -11.22 0.01 18.56
CA ARG A 233 -10.43 -0.98 19.31
C ARG A 233 -10.96 -2.34 18.91
N CYS A 234 -10.12 -3.23 18.40
CA CYS A 234 -10.43 -4.65 18.32
C CYS A 234 -10.86 -5.11 19.72
N ARG A 235 -12.17 -5.30 19.92
CA ARG A 235 -12.69 -5.89 21.14
C ARG A 235 -12.39 -7.38 21.00
N ARG A 236 -11.25 -7.82 21.57
CA ARG A 236 -10.94 -9.24 21.75
C ARG A 236 -12.21 -9.91 22.26
N ARG A 237 -12.82 -10.78 21.47
CA ARG A 237 -13.88 -11.67 21.97
C ARG A 237 -13.26 -12.44 23.12
N ARG A 238 -13.77 -12.23 24.34
CA ARG A 238 -13.49 -13.14 25.44
C ARG A 238 -14.03 -14.51 25.02
N PRO A 239 -13.25 -15.60 25.14
CA PRO A 239 -13.83 -16.92 25.00
C PRO A 239 -14.88 -17.06 26.10
N THR A 240 -16.14 -17.26 25.70
CA THR A 240 -17.21 -17.62 26.62
C THR A 240 -16.86 -18.98 27.20
N SER A 241 -16.60 -19.02 28.50
CA SER A 241 -16.49 -20.23 29.29
C SER A 241 -17.87 -20.87 29.39
N ASP A 242 -18.28 -21.60 28.36
CA ASP A 242 -19.44 -22.48 28.45
C ASP A 242 -19.27 -23.69 27.54
N SER A 243 -18.40 -24.58 27.99
CA SER A 243 -18.45 -26.00 27.66
C SER A 243 -17.84 -26.78 28.83
N ARG A 244 -18.65 -26.97 29.88
CA ARG A 244 -18.38 -28.01 30.88
C ARG A 244 -18.52 -29.37 30.18
N PRO A 245 -17.52 -30.26 30.23
CA PRO A 245 -17.75 -31.65 29.87
C PRO A 245 -18.55 -32.33 30.98
N SER A 246 -19.67 -32.95 30.62
CA SER A 246 -20.50 -33.75 31.52
C SER A 246 -19.71 -34.96 32.00
N SER A 247 -19.65 -35.13 33.32
CA SER A 247 -19.15 -36.33 33.96
C SER A 247 -20.22 -37.42 33.99
N SER A 248 -19.87 -38.63 33.55
CA SER A 248 -20.52 -39.85 34.00
C SER A 248 -19.57 -41.05 33.89
N ARG A 249 -19.20 -41.57 35.07
CA ARG A 249 -19.11 -42.99 35.50
C ARG A 249 -18.72 -43.99 34.39
N GLY A 250 -17.64 -44.75 34.43
CA GLY A 250 -16.87 -45.29 35.56
C GLY A 250 -16.77 -46.80 35.34
N TRP A 251 -15.57 -47.40 35.40
CA TRP A 251 -15.36 -48.82 35.68
C TRP A 251 -13.93 -49.02 36.23
N GLN A 252 -13.85 -49.79 37.29
CA GLN A 252 -12.67 -50.12 38.08
C GLN A 252 -11.94 -51.34 37.50
N SER A 253 -10.60 -51.36 37.59
CA SER A 253 -9.79 -52.51 38.05
C SER A 253 -8.28 -52.17 37.96
N GLY A 254 -7.57 -52.26 39.09
CA GLY A 254 -6.10 -52.08 39.18
C GLY A 254 -5.30 -53.35 38.83
N PRO A 255 -4.16 -53.64 39.48
CA PRO A 255 -2.92 -52.85 39.50
C PRO A 255 -1.69 -53.70 39.07
N GLY A 256 -0.57 -53.06 38.68
CA GLY A 256 0.73 -53.75 38.51
C GLY A 256 1.71 -52.97 37.64
N ARG A 257 2.68 -52.27 38.23
CA ARG A 257 4.08 -52.70 38.50
C ARG A 257 5.07 -52.40 37.35
N THR A 258 6.04 -51.54 37.71
CA THR A 258 7.50 -51.59 37.41
C THR A 258 8.03 -51.37 35.97
N ARG A 259 8.78 -50.25 35.84
CA ARG A 259 9.98 -49.98 35.00
C ARG A 259 11.01 -51.14 34.94
N PRO A 260 12.12 -51.08 34.15
CA PRO A 260 12.50 -50.25 32.98
C PRO A 260 13.16 -51.05 31.80
N ALA A 261 13.68 -50.32 30.81
CA ALA A 261 14.38 -50.74 29.59
C ALA A 261 15.58 -51.70 29.75
N PRO A 262 16.07 -52.26 28.61
CA PRO A 262 17.51 -52.43 28.44
C PRO A 262 18.07 -51.83 27.13
N SER A 263 19.28 -51.32 27.31
CA SER A 263 20.29 -50.93 26.33
C SER A 263 20.86 -52.09 25.51
N SER A 264 21.37 -51.78 24.31
CA SER A 264 22.56 -52.36 23.62
C SER A 264 22.31 -52.25 22.09
N ARG A 265 23.27 -52.06 21.18
CA ARG A 265 24.73 -52.03 21.21
C ARG A 265 25.22 -51.38 19.90
N ARG A 266 26.44 -50.86 19.96
CA ARG A 266 27.41 -50.48 18.92
C ARG A 266 27.27 -51.23 17.57
N SER A 267 27.55 -50.54 16.46
CA SER A 267 28.86 -50.67 15.80
C SER A 267 29.09 -49.67 14.66
N ALA A 268 30.34 -49.22 14.61
CA ALA A 268 30.90 -48.24 13.70
C ALA A 268 31.22 -48.83 12.31
N LEU A 269 31.24 -47.98 11.28
CA LEU A 269 32.23 -48.08 10.22
C LEU A 269 32.45 -46.73 9.52
N THR A 270 33.69 -46.28 9.65
CA THR A 270 34.37 -45.16 9.02
C THR A 270 34.57 -45.34 7.51
N ARG A 271 34.50 -44.25 6.73
CA ARG A 271 35.52 -43.93 5.70
C ARG A 271 35.44 -42.48 5.22
N ARG A 272 36.65 -41.92 5.02
CA ARG A 272 37.06 -40.53 4.80
C ARG A 272 37.02 -40.11 3.31
N PRO A 273 37.22 -38.81 3.00
CA PRO A 273 36.91 -38.20 1.70
C PRO A 273 38.08 -38.22 0.71
N ALA A 274 37.78 -38.05 -0.57
CA ALA A 274 38.76 -37.86 -1.64
C ALA A 274 38.73 -36.40 -2.16
N THR A 275 39.82 -35.69 -1.91
CA THR A 275 40.24 -34.47 -2.61
C THR A 275 40.89 -34.80 -3.95
N ARG A 276 40.64 -34.02 -5.02
CA ARG A 276 41.64 -33.84 -6.08
C ARG A 276 41.57 -32.47 -6.76
N ARG A 277 42.78 -32.00 -7.10
CA ARG A 277 43.21 -30.66 -7.52
C ARG A 277 42.89 -30.32 -8.98
N ARG A 278 42.48 -29.07 -9.19
CA ARG A 278 43.02 -27.99 -10.07
C ARG A 278 44.12 -28.35 -11.09
N THR A 279 43.90 -27.97 -12.36
CA THR A 279 44.94 -27.47 -13.30
C THR A 279 44.36 -26.42 -14.25
N ALA A 280 45.06 -25.30 -14.37
CA ALA A 280 44.86 -24.25 -15.38
C ALA A 280 45.71 -24.55 -16.63
N ARG A 281 45.31 -24.02 -17.79
CA ARG A 281 46.23 -23.80 -18.92
C ARG A 281 45.76 -22.62 -19.78
N ALA A 282 46.70 -21.76 -20.14
CA ALA A 282 46.55 -20.59 -21.01
C ALA A 282 47.39 -20.76 -22.29
N ALA A 283 47.06 -19.92 -23.29
CA ALA A 283 47.84 -19.40 -24.43
C ALA A 283 47.93 -20.17 -25.79
N SER A 284 47.35 -19.51 -26.81
CA SER A 284 47.87 -19.12 -28.15
C SER A 284 48.16 -20.21 -29.22
N PRO A 285 48.17 -19.89 -30.54
CA PRO A 285 48.71 -18.69 -31.22
C PRO A 285 47.77 -17.48 -31.30
#